data_AF-A0A7R8H9F3-F1
#
_entry.id   AF-A0A7R8H9F3-F1
#
_cell.length_a   1.000
_cell.length_b   1.000
_cell.length_c   1.000
_cell.angle_alpha   90.00
_cell.angle_beta   90.00
_cell.angle_gamma   90.00
#
_symmetry.space_group_name_H-M   'P 1'
#
loop_
_entity.id
_entity.type
_entity.pdbx_description
1 polymer ?
#
loop_
_entity_poly.entity_id
_entity_poly.type
_entity_poly.pdbx_seq_one_letter_code
_entity_poly.pdbx_strand_id
1 'polypeptide(L)'
;MDSNNLSMMDTLLCTNMDNKEKQVRLISVQYAGEIFESKHVSSRYTLLLGAGDMEEEVSRSAKRYLYGGLNDIEKKDGVSGKDIILPPFEAMINFILKKSNVRSSSKNKISMNGVSLPFNPVVYSEILDYLRICLLNTAIPELIPQKQWLSQPTYEAPLISQYLNKLYESTKDLVNNFIKFAERLLEAKNGLQQSLAVLQIIGCTSTKTFNHFENKINWLRSLFERNPSRMFGIILLI
;
A
#
# COMPACT_ATOMS: atom_id res chain seq x y z
N MET A 1 -14.86 -8.73 22.67
CA MET A 1 -15.39 -9.69 21.68
C MET A 1 -14.41 -10.85 21.58
N ASP A 2 -14.91 -12.08 21.52
CA ASP A 2 -14.05 -13.26 21.37
C ASP A 2 -13.33 -13.27 20.01
N SER A 3 -12.12 -13.82 19.97
CA SER A 3 -11.26 -13.83 18.77
C SER A 3 -11.93 -14.49 17.55
N ASN A 4 -12.72 -15.55 17.76
CA ASN A 4 -13.48 -16.22 16.70
C ASN A 4 -14.58 -15.32 16.12
N ASN A 5 -15.24 -14.52 16.96
CA ASN A 5 -16.29 -13.60 16.52
C ASN A 5 -15.69 -12.45 15.67
N LEU A 6 -14.50 -11.98 16.02
CA LEU A 6 -13.77 -10.97 15.25
C LEU A 6 -13.36 -11.50 13.87
N SER A 7 -12.85 -12.73 13.78
CA SER A 7 -12.46 -13.36 12.51
C SER A 7 -13.65 -13.62 11.57
N MET A 8 -14.78 -14.03 12.13
CA MET A 8 -16.03 -14.16 11.38
C MET A 8 -16.49 -12.80 10.85
N MET A 9 -16.45 -11.77 11.70
CA MET A 9 -16.84 -10.41 11.33
C MET A 9 -15.94 -9.84 10.22
N ASP A 10 -14.62 -10.03 10.31
CA ASP A 10 -13.68 -9.65 9.26
C ASP A 10 -14.03 -10.24 7.90
N THR A 11 -14.36 -11.53 7.89
CA THR A 11 -14.71 -12.25 6.67
C THR A 11 -15.99 -11.68 6.07
N LEU A 12 -17.00 -11.42 6.92
CA LEU A 12 -18.27 -10.84 6.50
C LEU A 12 -18.10 -9.44 5.91
N LEU A 13 -17.37 -8.55 6.60
CA LEU A 13 -17.12 -7.17 6.16
C LEU A 13 -16.38 -7.15 4.83
N CYS A 14 -15.33 -7.97 4.69
CA CYS A 14 -14.56 -8.07 3.47
C CYS A 14 -15.42 -8.56 2.28
N THR A 15 -16.27 -9.57 2.48
CA THR A 15 -17.17 -10.07 1.43
C THR A 15 -18.20 -9.02 1.02
N ASN A 16 -18.70 -8.25 1.98
CA ASN A 16 -19.68 -7.20 1.73
C ASN A 16 -19.14 -6.03 0.90
N MET A 17 -17.81 -5.87 0.78
CA MET A 17 -17.22 -4.85 -0.09
C MET A 17 -17.47 -5.08 -1.59
N ASP A 18 -17.80 -6.30 -2.01
CA ASP A 18 -18.18 -6.60 -3.40
C ASP A 18 -19.72 -6.50 -3.61
N ASN A 19 -20.49 -6.09 -2.60
CA ASN A 19 -21.95 -5.94 -2.69
C ASN A 19 -22.33 -4.77 -3.61
N LYS A 20 -23.40 -4.92 -4.41
CA LYS A 20 -23.92 -3.87 -5.30
C LYS A 20 -24.49 -2.68 -4.53
N GLU A 21 -25.10 -2.94 -3.38
CA GLU A 21 -25.73 -1.93 -2.54
C GLU A 21 -24.68 -1.07 -1.84
N LYS A 22 -24.67 0.23 -2.15
CA LYS A 22 -23.79 1.22 -1.53
C LYS A 22 -23.85 1.17 0.00
N GLN A 23 -25.05 1.03 0.56
CA GLN A 23 -25.25 1.04 2.01
C GLN A 23 -24.55 -0.13 2.70
N VAL A 24 -24.54 -1.31 2.08
CA VAL A 24 -23.85 -2.49 2.62
C VAL A 24 -22.34 -2.25 2.67
N ARG A 25 -21.77 -1.65 1.61
CA ARG A 25 -20.34 -1.29 1.57
C ARG A 25 -19.99 -0.19 2.56
N LEU A 26 -20.86 0.83 2.70
CA LEU A 26 -20.67 1.94 3.64
C LEU A 26 -20.65 1.46 5.09
N ILE A 27 -21.63 0.64 5.49
CA ILE A 27 -21.68 0.06 6.84
C ILE A 27 -20.45 -0.81 7.09
N SER A 28 -20.00 -1.56 6.07
CA SER A 28 -18.82 -2.41 6.22
C SER A 28 -17.55 -1.60 6.47
N VAL A 29 -17.39 -0.47 5.77
CA VAL A 29 -16.30 0.49 5.98
C VAL A 29 -16.38 1.13 7.37
N GLN A 30 -17.55 1.61 7.78
CA GLN A 30 -17.74 2.26 9.08
C GLN A 30 -17.45 1.29 10.22
N TYR A 31 -17.99 0.08 10.16
CA TYR A 31 -17.74 -0.94 11.17
C TYR A 31 -16.26 -1.34 11.23
N ALA A 32 -15.61 -1.55 10.08
CA ALA A 32 -14.19 -1.86 10.01
C ALA A 32 -13.31 -0.75 10.63
N GLY A 33 -13.70 0.51 10.47
CA GLY A 33 -12.99 1.66 10.98
C GLY A 33 -13.22 1.94 12.47
N GLU A 34 -14.43 1.70 12.96
CA GLU A 34 -14.84 2.03 14.33
C GLU A 34 -14.50 0.94 15.34
N ILE A 35 -14.64 -0.33 14.96
CA ILE A 35 -14.54 -1.46 15.90
C ILE A 35 -13.12 -2.00 16.04
N PHE A 36 -12.32 -1.89 14.98
CA PHE A 36 -10.99 -2.49 14.93
C PHE A 36 -9.89 -1.45 15.10
N GLU A 37 -8.87 -1.82 15.88
CA GLU A 37 -7.69 -1.00 16.11
C GLU A 37 -6.93 -0.63 14.82
N SER A 38 -6.16 0.45 14.84
CA SER A 38 -5.38 0.95 13.71
C SER A 38 -4.40 -0.09 13.13
N LYS A 39 -3.83 -0.98 13.97
CA LYS A 39 -2.90 -2.05 13.54
C LYS A 39 -3.57 -3.27 12.93
N HIS A 40 -4.90 -3.34 12.96
CA HIS A 40 -5.60 -4.56 12.59
C HIS A 40 -5.61 -4.75 11.05
N VAL A 41 -4.79 -5.67 10.57
CA VAL A 41 -4.49 -5.86 9.13
C VAL A 41 -5.75 -6.10 8.28
N SER A 42 -6.66 -6.97 8.74
CA SER A 42 -7.83 -7.36 7.94
C SER A 42 -8.84 -6.21 7.76
N SER A 43 -9.07 -5.41 8.82
CA SER A 43 -9.95 -4.25 8.71
C SER A 43 -9.32 -3.16 7.86
N ARG A 44 -8.00 -2.93 7.93
CA ARG A 44 -7.31 -2.00 7.01
C ARG A 44 -7.40 -2.43 5.56
N TYR A 45 -7.33 -3.73 5.27
CA TYR A 45 -7.59 -4.24 3.93
C TYR A 45 -9.02 -3.92 3.45
N THR A 46 -10.02 -4.13 4.31
CA THR A 46 -11.43 -3.78 4.01
C THR A 46 -11.59 -2.29 3.70
N LEU A 47 -10.96 -1.44 4.52
CA LEU A 47 -10.93 0.01 4.29
C LEU A 47 -10.23 0.38 2.98
N LEU A 48 -9.15 -0.32 2.58
CA LEU A 48 -8.48 -0.06 1.30
C LEU A 48 -9.36 -0.39 0.10
N LEU A 49 -10.18 -1.45 0.18
CA LEU A 49 -11.21 -1.72 -0.83
C LEU A 49 -12.21 -0.55 -0.91
N GLY A 50 -12.67 -0.07 0.25
CA GLY A 50 -13.61 1.05 0.32
C GLY A 50 -13.03 2.37 -0.14
N ALA A 51 -11.74 2.61 0.07
CA ALA A 51 -11.08 3.86 -0.30
C ALA A 51 -11.02 4.06 -1.82
N GLY A 52 -11.08 2.99 -2.60
CA GLY A 52 -11.23 3.03 -4.06
C GLY A 52 -12.63 2.67 -4.57
N ASP A 53 -13.66 2.81 -3.74
CA ASP A 53 -15.06 2.66 -4.14
C ASP A 53 -15.46 3.75 -5.16
N MET A 54 -16.42 3.42 -6.02
CA MET A 54 -16.98 4.35 -7.01
C MET A 54 -17.90 5.38 -6.36
N GLU A 55 -18.51 5.03 -5.23
CA GLU A 55 -19.37 5.90 -4.45
C GLU A 55 -18.53 6.77 -3.51
N GLU A 56 -18.58 8.08 -3.72
CA GLU A 56 -17.71 9.03 -3.02
C GLU A 56 -17.87 8.98 -1.49
N GLU A 57 -19.08 8.73 -1.00
CA GLU A 57 -19.35 8.61 0.44
C GLU A 57 -18.61 7.42 1.07
N VAL A 58 -18.57 6.27 0.37
CA VAL A 58 -17.84 5.08 0.82
C VAL A 58 -16.34 5.35 0.79
N SER A 59 -15.84 5.92 -0.32
CA SER A 59 -14.42 6.28 -0.48
C SER A 59 -13.94 7.28 0.58
N ARG A 60 -14.73 8.33 0.84
CA ARG A 60 -14.40 9.36 1.82
C ARG A 60 -14.42 8.80 3.25
N SER A 61 -15.42 8.00 3.59
CA SER A 61 -15.51 7.33 4.89
C SER A 61 -14.29 6.43 5.12
N ALA A 62 -13.93 5.61 4.12
CA ALA A 62 -12.80 4.71 4.23
C ALA A 62 -11.47 5.44 4.39
N LYS A 63 -11.23 6.49 3.59
CA LYS A 63 -10.03 7.33 3.68
C LYS A 63 -9.94 8.06 5.02
N ARG A 64 -11.06 8.49 5.60
CA ARG A 64 -11.09 9.07 6.94
C ARG A 64 -10.59 8.07 7.99
N TYR A 65 -11.02 6.81 7.95
CA TYR A 65 -10.55 5.79 8.88
C TYR A 65 -9.13 5.29 8.61
N LEU A 66 -8.62 5.42 7.38
CA LEU A 66 -7.23 5.07 7.05
C LEU A 66 -6.24 6.18 7.43
N TYR A 67 -6.61 7.45 7.21
CA TYR A 67 -5.67 8.57 7.24
C TYR A 67 -6.07 9.72 8.17
N GLY A 68 -7.34 9.81 8.58
CA GLY A 68 -7.83 10.92 9.41
C GLY A 68 -7.06 11.05 10.71
N GLY A 69 -6.83 9.93 11.40
CA GLY A 69 -6.03 9.93 12.63
C GLY A 69 -4.58 10.40 12.44
N LEU A 70 -3.96 10.09 11.30
CA LEU A 70 -2.60 10.56 10.99
C LEU A 70 -2.57 12.08 10.79
N ASN A 71 -3.57 12.62 10.09
CA ASN A 71 -3.71 14.06 9.84
C ASN A 71 -4.08 14.84 11.11
N ASP A 72 -4.86 14.24 12.00
CA ASP A 72 -5.28 14.87 13.26
C ASP A 72 -4.13 14.92 14.28
N ILE A 73 -3.30 13.88 14.29
CA ILE A 73 -2.11 13.80 15.14
C ILE A 73 -1.02 14.76 14.65
N GLU A 74 -0.82 14.91 13.35
CA GLU A 74 0.14 15.87 12.77
C GLU A 74 -0.05 17.29 13.29
N LYS A 75 -1.30 17.67 13.54
CA LYS A 75 -1.68 19.01 14.01
C LYS A 75 -1.52 19.21 15.52
N LYS A 76 -1.18 18.16 16.27
CA LYS A 76 -1.04 18.19 17.73
C LYS A 76 0.44 18.23 18.10
N ASP A 77 0.83 19.28 18.81
CA ASP A 77 2.16 19.38 19.38
C ASP A 77 2.39 18.30 20.45
N GLY A 78 3.56 17.63 20.41
CA GLY A 78 4.00 16.69 21.44
C GLY A 78 3.58 15.23 21.27
N VAL A 79 2.93 14.85 20.17
CA VAL A 79 2.66 13.44 19.86
C VAL A 79 3.80 12.83 19.03
N SER A 80 4.30 11.66 19.42
CA SER A 80 5.35 10.93 18.70
C SER A 80 4.76 9.88 17.77
N GLY A 81 5.49 9.50 16.72
CA GLY A 81 5.15 8.35 15.86
C GLY A 81 4.98 7.04 16.61
N LYS A 82 5.55 6.92 17.82
CA LYS A 82 5.39 5.74 18.70
C LYS A 82 3.95 5.45 19.10
N ASP A 83 3.11 6.48 19.17
CA ASP A 83 1.69 6.34 19.53
C ASP A 83 0.83 5.92 18.33
N ILE A 84 1.38 6.03 17.11
CA ILE A 84 0.71 5.65 15.87
C ILE A 84 0.92 4.18 15.59
N ILE A 85 -0.12 3.40 15.85
CA ILE A 85 -0.05 1.95 15.67
C ILE A 85 -0.62 1.57 14.30
N LEU A 86 0.14 1.79 13.22
CA LEU A 86 -0.18 1.21 11.90
C LEU A 86 0.18 -0.28 11.85
N PRO A 87 -0.39 -1.06 10.92
CA PRO A 87 0.06 -2.43 10.72
C PRO A 87 1.54 -2.47 10.30
N PRO A 88 2.35 -3.43 10.81
CA PRO A 88 3.70 -3.64 10.32
C PRO A 88 3.69 -3.89 8.80
N PHE A 89 4.67 -3.32 8.09
CA PHE A 89 4.76 -3.42 6.63
C PHE A 89 4.66 -4.86 6.14
N GLU A 90 5.45 -5.76 6.73
CA GLU A 90 5.50 -7.18 6.39
C GLU A 90 4.15 -7.88 6.57
N ALA A 91 3.45 -7.60 7.68
CA ALA A 91 2.15 -8.20 7.96
C ALA A 91 1.11 -7.73 6.93
N MET A 92 1.11 -6.43 6.63
CA MET A 92 0.18 -5.84 5.68
C MET A 92 0.41 -6.34 4.25
N ILE A 93 1.66 -6.32 3.76
CA ILE A 93 1.95 -6.73 2.40
C ILE A 93 1.70 -8.24 2.19
N ASN A 94 2.06 -9.09 3.14
CA ASN A 94 1.76 -10.53 3.06
C ASN A 94 0.24 -10.78 2.96
N PHE A 95 -0.54 -10.07 3.76
CA PHE A 95 -2.00 -10.18 3.71
C PHE A 95 -2.56 -9.73 2.36
N ILE A 96 -2.08 -8.59 1.84
CA ILE A 96 -2.49 -8.07 0.53
C ILE A 96 -2.11 -9.03 -0.59
N LEU A 97 -0.89 -9.57 -0.60
CA LEU A 97 -0.46 -10.54 -1.60
C LEU A 97 -1.32 -11.82 -1.55
N LYS A 98 -1.62 -12.32 -0.34
CA LYS A 98 -2.53 -13.46 -0.15
C LYS A 98 -3.92 -13.17 -0.73
N LYS A 99 -4.52 -12.02 -0.40
CA LYS A 99 -5.85 -11.62 -0.91
C LYS A 99 -5.83 -11.34 -2.42
N SER A 100 -4.75 -10.76 -2.94
CA SER A 100 -4.51 -10.52 -4.35
C SER A 100 -4.50 -11.83 -5.15
N ASN A 101 -3.81 -12.87 -4.65
CA ASN A 101 -3.78 -14.19 -5.29
C ASN A 101 -5.18 -14.82 -5.33
N VAL A 102 -5.92 -14.77 -4.22
CA VAL A 102 -7.32 -15.25 -4.18
C VAL A 102 -8.20 -14.50 -5.18
N ARG A 103 -8.12 -13.16 -5.23
CA ARG A 103 -8.93 -12.36 -6.16
C ARG A 103 -8.54 -12.60 -7.62
N SER A 104 -7.26 -12.77 -7.91
CA SER A 104 -6.74 -13.07 -9.26
C SER A 104 -7.29 -14.38 -9.84
N SER A 105 -7.60 -15.36 -8.98
CA SER A 105 -8.22 -16.62 -9.37
C SER A 105 -9.75 -16.60 -9.33
N SER A 106 -10.36 -15.51 -8.87
CA SER A 106 -11.81 -15.36 -8.72
C SER A 106 -12.45 -14.66 -9.93
N LYS A 107 -13.79 -14.58 -9.92
CA LYS A 107 -14.57 -13.78 -10.87
C LYS A 107 -14.44 -12.26 -10.64
N ASN A 108 -13.90 -11.83 -9.51
CA ASN A 108 -13.78 -10.42 -9.13
C ASN A 108 -12.52 -9.74 -9.69
N LYS A 109 -11.72 -10.46 -10.49
CA LYS A 109 -10.59 -9.89 -11.23
C LYS A 109 -11.07 -8.99 -12.35
N ILE A 110 -10.28 -7.96 -12.66
CA ILE A 110 -10.54 -7.01 -13.73
C ILE A 110 -9.53 -7.26 -14.86
N SER A 111 -9.94 -7.12 -16.12
CA SER A 111 -9.00 -7.12 -17.25
C SER A 111 -8.85 -5.68 -17.74
N MET A 112 -7.63 -5.20 -17.84
CA MET A 112 -7.30 -3.85 -18.32
C MET A 112 -6.06 -3.92 -19.19
N ASN A 113 -6.16 -3.49 -20.45
CA ASN A 113 -5.06 -3.51 -21.42
C ASN A 113 -4.36 -4.89 -21.55
N GLY A 114 -5.14 -5.98 -21.50
CA GLY A 114 -4.61 -7.34 -21.55
C GLY A 114 -3.98 -7.83 -20.24
N VAL A 115 -3.87 -6.97 -19.22
CA VAL A 115 -3.37 -7.32 -17.89
C VAL A 115 -4.55 -7.63 -16.98
N SER A 116 -4.52 -8.81 -16.34
CA SER A 116 -5.50 -9.13 -15.30
C SER A 116 -5.07 -8.48 -13.98
N LEU A 117 -5.96 -7.73 -13.33
CA LEU A 117 -5.74 -7.08 -12.06
C LEU A 117 -6.64 -7.70 -10.96
N PRO A 118 -6.11 -7.95 -9.75
CA PRO A 118 -6.89 -8.39 -8.58
C PRO A 118 -7.85 -7.32 -8.04
N PHE A 119 -7.58 -6.04 -8.33
CA PHE A 119 -8.28 -4.87 -7.84
C PHE A 119 -8.54 -3.89 -8.98
N ASN A 120 -9.53 -3.01 -8.82
CA ASN A 120 -9.66 -1.88 -9.72
C ASN A 120 -8.45 -0.94 -9.53
N PRO A 121 -8.05 -0.14 -10.55
CA PRO A 121 -6.84 0.68 -10.46
C PRO A 121 -6.83 1.68 -9.29
N VAL A 122 -7.98 2.20 -8.87
CA VAL A 122 -8.08 3.17 -7.77
C VAL A 122 -7.73 2.49 -6.44
N VAL A 123 -8.35 1.35 -6.15
CA VAL A 123 -8.03 0.51 -4.99
C VAL A 123 -6.56 0.10 -5.02
N TYR A 124 -6.06 -0.31 -6.19
CA TYR A 124 -4.69 -0.77 -6.35
C TYR A 124 -3.67 0.35 -6.05
N SER A 125 -3.87 1.56 -6.59
CA SER A 125 -3.02 2.71 -6.26
C SER A 125 -3.09 3.09 -4.78
N GLU A 126 -4.27 3.03 -4.16
CA GLU A 126 -4.44 3.32 -2.74
C GLU A 126 -3.73 2.28 -1.84
N ILE A 127 -3.79 1.00 -2.22
CA ILE A 127 -3.00 -0.06 -1.57
C ILE A 127 -1.50 0.25 -1.62
N LEU A 128 -0.99 0.67 -2.79
CA LEU A 128 0.44 0.96 -2.93
C LEU A 128 0.87 2.12 -2.03
N ASP A 129 0.08 3.19 -1.98
CA ASP A 129 0.36 4.32 -1.08
C ASP A 129 0.30 3.89 0.39
N TYR A 130 -0.71 3.11 0.79
CA TYR A 130 -0.85 2.64 2.16
C TYR A 130 0.28 1.70 2.59
N LEU A 131 0.73 0.81 1.71
CA LEU A 131 1.89 -0.05 1.96
C LEU A 131 3.16 0.78 2.16
N ARG A 132 3.35 1.87 1.40
CA ARG A 132 4.49 2.79 1.59
C ARG A 132 4.39 3.58 2.90
N ILE A 133 3.18 3.92 3.35
CA ILE A 133 2.95 4.49 4.69
C ILE A 133 3.31 3.48 5.78
N CYS A 134 2.90 2.22 5.65
CA CYS A 134 3.28 1.16 6.59
C CYS A 134 4.81 0.92 6.59
N LEU A 135 5.45 1.04 5.43
CA LEU A 135 6.91 0.97 5.30
C LEU A 135 7.59 2.10 6.08
N LEU A 136 7.16 3.36 5.90
CA LEU A 136 7.67 4.49 6.67
C LEU A 136 7.49 4.27 8.17
N ASN A 137 6.29 3.86 8.60
CA ASN A 137 5.98 3.58 10.00
C ASN A 137 6.91 2.50 10.60
N THR A 138 7.19 1.45 9.83
CA THR A 138 7.98 0.30 10.31
C THR A 138 9.47 0.63 10.32
N ALA A 139 9.97 1.30 9.26
CA ALA A 139 11.37 1.67 9.14
C ALA A 139 11.77 2.81 10.07
N ILE A 140 10.81 3.67 10.45
CA ILE A 140 11.07 4.92 11.19
C ILE A 140 10.00 5.08 12.29
N PRO A 141 10.12 4.35 13.42
CA PRO A 141 9.06 4.32 14.43
C PRO A 141 8.75 5.67 15.12
N GLU A 142 9.68 6.62 15.12
CA GLU A 142 9.46 7.96 15.68
C GLU A 142 8.68 8.89 14.75
N LEU A 143 8.52 8.49 13.49
CA LEU A 143 7.93 9.30 12.44
C LEU A 143 6.42 9.07 12.37
N ILE A 144 5.65 10.15 12.25
CA ILE A 144 4.22 10.11 11.93
C ILE A 144 4.06 10.12 10.41
N PRO A 145 3.83 8.97 9.73
CA PRO A 145 3.90 8.90 8.28
C PRO A 145 2.79 9.72 7.61
N GLN A 146 3.17 10.61 6.69
CA GLN A 146 2.23 11.43 5.93
C GLN A 146 2.15 11.04 4.46
N LYS A 147 0.93 11.08 3.89
CA LYS A 147 0.71 10.78 2.47
C LYS A 147 1.46 11.74 1.55
N GLN A 148 1.69 12.98 1.97
CA GLN A 148 2.45 13.97 1.20
C GLN A 148 3.91 13.56 0.98
N TRP A 149 4.54 12.86 1.93
CA TRP A 149 5.93 12.42 1.80
C TRP A 149 6.09 11.31 0.76
N LEU A 150 5.02 10.57 0.46
CA LEU A 150 5.02 9.59 -0.63
C LEU A 150 5.29 10.22 -2.00
N SER A 151 5.09 11.53 -2.13
CA SER A 151 5.44 12.27 -3.34
C SER A 151 6.95 12.34 -3.59
N GLN A 152 7.76 12.19 -2.55
CA GLN A 152 9.22 12.21 -2.58
C GLN A 152 9.75 10.78 -2.33
N PRO A 153 10.06 10.01 -3.38
CA PRO A 153 10.46 8.60 -3.21
C PRO A 153 11.81 8.44 -2.48
N THR A 154 12.55 9.54 -2.30
CA THR A 154 13.85 9.60 -1.61
C THR A 154 13.74 10.04 -0.15
N TYR A 155 12.53 10.39 0.32
CA TYR A 155 12.32 10.80 1.70
C TYR A 155 12.73 9.66 2.65
N GLU A 156 13.67 9.96 3.56
CA GLU A 156 14.24 8.99 4.50
C GLU A 156 14.82 7.72 3.86
N ALA A 157 15.30 7.83 2.61
CA ALA A 157 15.85 6.70 1.86
C ALA A 157 16.93 5.89 2.60
N PRO A 158 17.87 6.48 3.38
CA PRO A 158 18.85 5.70 4.13
C PRO A 158 18.23 4.73 5.14
N LEU A 159 17.25 5.19 5.93
CA LEU A 159 16.57 4.36 6.93
C LEU A 159 15.69 3.30 6.28
N ILE A 160 14.96 3.69 5.22
CA ILE A 160 14.15 2.74 4.43
C ILE A 160 15.04 1.69 3.78
N SER A 161 16.18 2.07 3.20
CA SER A 161 17.16 1.15 2.61
C SER A 161 17.71 0.19 3.65
N GLN A 162 18.08 0.67 4.83
CA GLN A 162 18.56 -0.19 5.91
C GLN A 162 17.51 -1.25 6.30
N TYR A 163 16.25 -0.84 6.45
CA TYR A 163 15.15 -1.76 6.76
C TYR A 163 14.91 -2.76 5.63
N LEU A 164 14.78 -2.30 4.38
CA LEU A 164 14.50 -3.17 3.24
C LEU A 164 15.64 -4.15 2.95
N ASN A 165 16.90 -3.77 3.16
CA ASN A 165 18.03 -4.68 3.02
C ASN A 165 18.01 -5.79 4.07
N LYS A 166 17.69 -5.47 5.34
CA LYS A 166 17.48 -6.48 6.39
C LYS A 166 16.31 -7.40 6.03
N LEU A 167 15.21 -6.84 5.55
CA LEU A 167 14.04 -7.62 5.12
C LEU A 167 14.36 -8.52 3.92
N TYR A 168 15.22 -8.08 3.00
CA TYR A 168 15.66 -8.87 1.87
C TYR A 168 16.49 -10.09 2.31
N GLU A 169 17.25 -9.95 3.39
CA GLU A 169 18.04 -11.04 3.98
C GLU A 169 17.16 -12.06 4.71
N SER A 170 16.11 -11.63 5.40
CA SER A 170 15.18 -12.53 6.09
C SER A 170 14.16 -13.17 5.16
N THR A 171 13.64 -12.40 4.20
CA THR A 171 12.45 -12.73 3.41
C THR A 171 12.57 -12.20 2.00
N LYS A 172 13.61 -12.64 1.27
CA LYS A 172 13.97 -12.19 -0.09
C LYS A 172 12.78 -12.00 -1.04
N ASP A 173 11.83 -12.93 -1.03
CA ASP A 173 10.70 -12.89 -1.96
C ASP A 173 9.71 -11.76 -1.67
N LEU A 174 9.65 -11.23 -0.45
CA LEU A 174 8.65 -10.23 -0.09
C LEU A 174 8.86 -8.90 -0.81
N VAL A 175 10.11 -8.42 -0.86
CA VAL A 175 10.48 -7.18 -1.56
C VAL A 175 10.26 -7.35 -3.07
N ASN A 176 10.69 -8.47 -3.64
CA ASN A 176 10.48 -8.76 -5.07
C ASN A 176 8.99 -8.87 -5.42
N ASN A 177 8.19 -9.48 -4.54
CA ASN A 177 6.74 -9.57 -4.72
C ASN A 177 6.07 -8.19 -4.60
N PHE A 178 6.58 -7.28 -3.76
CA PHE A 178 6.09 -5.90 -3.72
C PHE A 178 6.33 -5.19 -5.04
N ILE A 179 7.55 -5.30 -5.58
CA ILE A 179 7.92 -4.73 -6.87
C ILE A 179 7.00 -5.25 -7.96
N LYS A 180 6.88 -6.58 -8.09
CA LYS A 180 6.00 -7.22 -9.07
C LYS A 180 4.54 -6.79 -8.92
N PHE A 181 4.09 -6.61 -7.68
CA PHE A 181 2.74 -6.14 -7.40
C PHE A 181 2.52 -4.71 -7.91
N ALA A 182 3.49 -3.81 -7.76
CA ALA A 182 3.41 -2.44 -8.31
C ALA A 182 3.59 -2.42 -9.84
N GLU A 183 4.52 -3.21 -10.38
CA GLU A 183 4.76 -3.36 -11.83
C GLU A 183 3.49 -3.81 -12.55
N ARG A 184 2.74 -4.76 -12.00
CA ARG A 184 1.49 -5.24 -12.59
C ARG A 184 0.46 -4.13 -12.81
N LEU A 185 0.39 -3.16 -11.89
CA LEU A 185 -0.47 -1.98 -12.11
C LEU A 185 0.12 -1.04 -13.17
N LEU A 186 1.44 -0.84 -13.20
CA LEU A 186 2.11 -0.05 -14.25
C LEU A 186 1.88 -0.61 -15.65
N GLU A 187 1.95 -1.94 -15.81
CA GLU A 187 1.70 -2.62 -17.08
C GLU A 187 0.27 -2.40 -17.57
N ALA A 188 -0.71 -2.40 -16.65
CA ALA A 188 -2.11 -2.16 -16.99
C ALA A 188 -2.41 -0.67 -17.23
N LYS A 189 -1.83 0.22 -16.40
CA LYS A 189 -2.12 1.65 -16.40
C LYS A 189 -0.92 2.43 -15.86
N ASN A 190 -0.43 3.38 -16.66
CA ASN A 190 0.53 4.37 -16.17
C ASN A 190 -0.08 5.23 -15.05
N GLY A 191 0.70 5.50 -14.02
CA GLY A 191 0.27 6.35 -12.92
C GLY A 191 1.37 6.61 -11.91
N LEU A 192 1.22 7.72 -11.20
CA LEU A 192 2.26 8.27 -10.35
C LEU A 192 2.52 7.37 -9.13
N GLN A 193 1.47 6.88 -8.47
CA GLN A 193 1.58 6.09 -7.24
C GLN A 193 2.41 4.82 -7.45
N GLN A 194 2.07 4.03 -8.47
CA GLN A 194 2.80 2.81 -8.82
C GLN A 194 4.21 3.10 -9.35
N SER A 195 4.41 4.23 -10.05
CA SER A 195 5.76 4.66 -10.46
C SER A 195 6.63 4.95 -9.23
N LEU A 196 6.12 5.74 -8.29
CA LEU A 196 6.85 6.12 -7.08
C LEU A 196 7.10 4.93 -6.14
N ALA A 197 6.16 4.00 -6.06
CA ALA A 197 6.34 2.76 -5.31
C ALA A 197 7.53 1.95 -5.85
N VAL A 198 7.58 1.73 -7.17
CA VAL A 198 8.70 1.02 -7.81
C VAL A 198 10.00 1.79 -7.60
N LEU A 199 10.00 3.09 -7.87
CA LEU A 199 11.19 3.96 -7.74
C LEU A 199 11.77 3.98 -6.32
N GLN A 200 10.92 4.08 -5.29
CA GLN A 200 11.36 4.07 -3.89
C GLN A 200 12.06 2.75 -3.55
N ILE A 201 11.48 1.62 -3.94
CA ILE A 201 12.07 0.31 -3.63
C ILE A 201 13.39 0.11 -4.38
N ILE A 202 13.41 0.34 -5.70
CA ILE A 202 14.63 0.19 -6.51
C ILE A 202 15.76 1.07 -5.97
N GLY A 203 15.45 2.34 -5.66
CA GLY A 203 16.44 3.26 -5.11
C GLY A 203 16.99 2.83 -3.75
N CYS A 204 16.18 2.14 -2.94
CA CYS A 204 16.59 1.68 -1.61
C CYS A 204 17.23 0.28 -1.60
N THR A 205 17.07 -0.52 -2.66
CA THR A 205 17.55 -1.91 -2.72
C THR A 205 18.33 -2.23 -4.01
N SER A 206 18.91 -1.21 -4.66
CA SER A 206 19.53 -1.29 -5.99
C SER A 206 20.44 -2.51 -6.17
N THR A 207 21.36 -2.75 -5.22
CA THR A 207 22.31 -3.87 -5.22
C THR A 207 21.65 -5.25 -5.13
N LYS A 208 20.47 -5.35 -4.51
CA LYS A 208 19.73 -6.60 -4.32
C LYS A 208 18.72 -6.86 -5.45
N THR A 209 18.19 -5.80 -6.06
CA THR A 209 17.13 -5.90 -7.09
C THR A 209 17.64 -5.81 -8.52
N PHE A 210 18.94 -5.57 -8.73
CA PHE A 210 19.55 -5.44 -10.05
C PHE A 210 19.12 -6.55 -11.04
N ASN A 211 19.20 -7.82 -10.63
CA ASN A 211 18.86 -8.96 -11.49
C ASN A 211 17.38 -8.95 -11.95
N HIS A 212 16.46 -8.37 -11.16
CA HIS A 212 15.05 -8.25 -11.57
C HIS A 212 14.87 -7.27 -12.74
N PHE A 213 15.78 -6.28 -12.86
CA PHE A 213 15.68 -5.19 -13.82
C PHE A 213 16.74 -5.20 -14.93
N GLU A 214 17.64 -6.17 -14.94
CA GLU A 214 18.72 -6.30 -15.95
C GLU A 214 18.17 -6.22 -17.38
N ASN A 215 17.05 -6.89 -17.65
CA ASN A 215 16.38 -6.88 -18.96
C ASN A 215 15.32 -5.77 -19.10
N LYS A 216 15.14 -4.93 -18.10
CA LYS A 216 14.13 -3.85 -18.04
C LYS A 216 14.75 -2.45 -17.98
N ILE A 217 16.04 -2.30 -18.28
CA ILE A 217 16.74 -1.00 -18.19
C ILE A 217 16.08 0.09 -19.05
N ASN A 218 15.67 -0.21 -20.29
CA ASN A 218 14.96 0.77 -21.13
C ASN A 218 13.59 1.14 -20.56
N TRP A 219 12.90 0.16 -19.97
CA TRP A 219 11.64 0.40 -19.28
C TRP A 219 11.84 1.30 -18.05
N LEU A 220 12.89 1.05 -17.25
CA LEU A 220 13.25 1.91 -16.12
C LEU A 220 13.59 3.33 -16.56
N ARG A 221 14.39 3.51 -17.62
CA ARG A 221 14.67 4.83 -18.20
C ARG A 221 13.40 5.57 -18.56
N SER A 222 12.44 4.88 -19.21
CA SER A 222 11.15 5.50 -19.51
C SER A 222 10.37 5.89 -18.25
N LEU A 223 10.46 5.10 -17.18
CA LEU A 223 9.81 5.40 -15.89
C LEU A 223 10.43 6.62 -15.21
N PHE A 224 11.76 6.71 -15.28
CA PHE A 224 12.56 7.84 -14.83
C PHE A 224 12.20 9.12 -15.60
N GLU A 225 12.26 9.10 -16.93
CA GLU A 225 11.93 10.25 -17.79
C GLU A 225 10.53 10.82 -17.54
N ARG A 226 9.57 9.97 -17.15
CA ARG A 226 8.21 10.40 -16.78
C ARG A 226 8.13 11.11 -15.41
N ASN A 227 9.14 10.97 -14.56
CA ASN A 227 9.15 11.51 -13.18
C ASN A 227 10.45 12.30 -12.86
N PRO A 228 10.88 13.27 -13.69
CA PRO A 228 12.24 13.83 -13.63
C PRO A 228 12.51 14.64 -12.36
N SER A 229 11.54 15.42 -11.89
CA SER A 229 11.67 16.26 -10.69
C SER A 229 11.79 15.47 -9.38
N ARG A 230 11.48 14.17 -9.40
CA ARG A 230 11.46 13.28 -8.22
C ARG A 230 12.61 12.28 -8.22
N MET A 231 13.56 12.47 -9.15
CA MET A 231 14.61 11.50 -9.48
C MET A 231 16.01 11.88 -8.96
N PHE A 232 16.26 13.17 -8.70
CA PHE A 232 17.61 13.66 -8.36
C PHE A 232 18.24 12.93 -7.16
N GLY A 233 17.46 12.41 -6.21
CA GLY A 233 18.00 11.61 -5.10
C GLY A 233 18.08 10.11 -5.34
N ILE A 234 17.42 9.53 -6.35
CA ILE A 234 17.51 8.08 -6.65
C ILE A 234 18.76 7.76 -7.43
N ILE A 235 19.16 8.63 -8.37
CA ILE A 235 20.40 8.47 -9.15
C ILE A 235 21.65 8.56 -8.25
N LEU A 236 21.58 9.30 -7.14
CA LEU A 236 22.67 9.42 -6.17
C LEU A 236 22.77 8.21 -5.21
N LEU A 237 21.81 7.29 -5.23
CA LEU A 237 21.77 6.07 -4.41
C LEU A 237 22.13 4.80 -5.19
N ILE A 238 22.39 4.92 -6.49
CA ILE A 238 22.88 3.86 -7.39
C ILE A 238 24.34 4.13 -7.70
#